data_AF-A0A6G9Y932-F1
#
_entry.id   AF-A0A6G9Y932-F1
#
_cell.length_a   1.000
_cell.length_b   1.000
_cell.length_c   1.000
_cell.angle_alpha   90.00
_cell.angle_beta   90.00
_cell.angle_gamma   90.00
#
_symmetry.space_group_name_H-M   'P 1'
#
loop_
_entity.id
_entity.type
_entity.pdbx_description
1 polymer ?
#
loop_
_entity_poly.entity_id
_entity_poly.type
_entity_poly.pdbx_seq_one_letter_code
_entity_poly.pdbx_strand_id
1 'polypeptide(L)'
;MPFPPLAQRFEQLEELLQIAHRMWQGDETPYAGMHYQLVRPLNAPNSVQRPHPPIMIGGSGERKTLRLVAQYADACNLFDLPGTEFADNLPHKLAVLRKHCADLGRDYATIEKTVASRFTDTAELLARLRELAAIGFDHVLVTPGGPWDDRTLDAVAALLPAVHALAGTAD
;
A
#
# COMPACT_ATOMS: atom_id res chain seq x y z
N MET A 1 -2.51 2.55 26.66
CA MET A 1 -3.43 3.54 26.06
C MET A 1 -4.54 2.79 25.35
N PRO A 2 -5.83 3.08 25.62
CA PRO A 2 -6.93 2.46 24.88
C PRO A 2 -6.93 2.95 23.42
N PHE A 3 -7.22 2.06 22.47
CA PHE A 3 -7.35 2.42 21.06
C PHE A 3 -8.72 3.05 20.80
N PRO A 4 -8.81 4.18 20.05
CA PRO A 4 -10.09 4.73 19.61
C PRO A 4 -10.90 3.71 18.80
N PRO A 5 -12.25 3.83 18.71
CA PRO A 5 -13.09 2.99 17.88
C PRO A 5 -12.66 2.97 16.40
N LEU A 6 -12.95 1.88 15.69
CA LEU A 6 -12.52 1.68 14.29
C LEU A 6 -12.90 2.85 13.36
N ALA A 7 -14.15 3.32 13.45
CA ALA A 7 -14.64 4.42 12.63
C ALA A 7 -13.83 5.70 12.87
N GLN A 8 -13.62 6.05 14.14
CA GLN A 8 -12.82 7.22 14.52
C GLN A 8 -11.38 7.14 14.01
N ARG A 9 -10.75 5.95 14.02
CA ARG A 9 -9.39 5.79 13.48
C ARG A 9 -9.31 6.06 11.98
N PHE A 10 -10.34 5.68 11.21
CA PHE A 10 -10.39 5.98 9.78
C PHE A 10 -10.67 7.45 9.49
N GLU A 11 -11.49 8.11 10.30
CA GLU A 11 -11.71 9.55 10.21
C GLU A 11 -10.41 10.31 10.50
N GLN A 12 -9.70 9.94 11.58
CA GLN A 12 -8.38 10.49 11.90
C GLN A 12 -7.35 10.26 10.78
N LEU A 13 -7.31 9.05 10.20
CA LEU A 13 -6.42 8.74 9.08
C LEU A 13 -6.72 9.64 7.87
N GLU A 14 -7.99 9.82 7.52
CA GLU A 14 -8.38 10.67 6.38
C GLU A 14 -7.99 12.14 6.61
N GLU A 15 -8.20 12.68 7.82
CA GLU A 15 -7.73 14.04 8.14
C GLU A 15 -6.21 14.16 8.07
N LEU A 16 -5.47 13.17 8.57
CA LEU A 16 -4.00 13.16 8.48
C LEU A 16 -3.51 13.16 7.03
N LEU A 17 -4.13 12.39 6.14
CA LEU A 17 -3.80 12.38 4.71
C LEU A 17 -4.04 13.77 4.09
N GLN A 18 -5.18 14.40 4.39
CA GLN A 18 -5.48 15.76 3.92
C GLN A 18 -4.47 16.80 4.41
N ILE A 19 -4.15 16.77 5.71
CA ILE A 19 -3.17 17.67 6.33
C ILE A 19 -1.80 17.47 5.68
N ALA A 20 -1.36 16.22 5.51
CA ALA A 20 -0.06 15.91 4.93
C ALA A 20 0.06 16.44 3.49
N HIS A 21 -0.94 16.20 2.63
CA HIS A 21 -0.96 16.74 1.26
C HIS A 21 -0.91 18.27 1.23
N ARG A 22 -1.69 18.95 2.08
CA ARG A 22 -1.63 20.42 2.20
C ARG A 22 -0.25 20.90 2.60
N MET A 23 0.33 20.31 3.64
CA MET A 23 1.66 20.63 4.13
C MET A 23 2.73 20.43 3.06
N TRP A 24 2.67 19.34 2.28
CA TRP A 24 3.62 19.12 1.18
C TRP A 24 3.47 20.10 0.02
N GLN A 25 2.25 20.60 -0.21
CA GLN A 25 1.98 21.69 -1.16
C GLN A 25 2.38 23.07 -0.65
N GLY A 26 2.78 23.20 0.62
CA GLY A 26 3.11 24.48 1.26
C GLY A 26 1.88 25.29 1.69
N ASP A 27 0.71 24.65 1.77
CA ASP A 27 -0.49 25.27 2.31
C ASP A 27 -0.42 25.33 3.84
N GLU A 28 -0.25 26.54 4.37
CA GLU A 28 -0.21 26.84 5.81
C GLU A 28 -1.55 27.39 6.35
N THR A 29 -2.63 27.30 5.56
CA THR A 29 -3.95 27.77 6.01
C THR A 29 -4.47 26.93 7.18
N PRO A 30 -5.26 27.51 8.10
CA PRO A 30 -5.81 26.77 9.22
C PRO A 30 -6.59 25.53 8.77
N TYR A 31 -6.35 24.40 9.43
CA TYR A 31 -7.11 23.16 9.24
C TYR A 31 -8.10 23.00 10.40
N ALA A 32 -9.40 22.93 10.11
CA ALA A 32 -10.45 22.77 11.10
C ALA A 32 -11.25 21.49 10.81
N GLY A 33 -10.64 20.34 11.10
CA GLY A 33 -11.28 19.03 11.01
C GLY A 33 -12.14 18.71 12.22
N MET A 34 -12.77 17.54 12.21
CA MET A 34 -13.45 16.95 13.35
C MET A 34 -12.44 16.54 14.44
N HIS A 35 -11.32 15.94 14.04
CA HIS A 35 -10.34 15.37 14.98
C HIS A 35 -9.12 16.26 15.22
N TYR A 36 -8.73 17.05 14.21
CA TYR A 36 -7.58 17.94 14.30
C TYR A 36 -7.94 19.40 13.99
N GLN A 37 -7.48 20.32 14.84
CA GLN A 37 -7.55 21.76 14.60
C GLN A 37 -6.13 22.33 14.63
N LEU A 38 -5.66 22.80 13.48
CA LEU A 38 -4.32 23.36 13.31
C LEU A 38 -4.45 24.82 12.91
N VAL A 39 -3.86 25.71 13.70
CA VAL A 39 -3.84 27.15 13.38
C VAL A 39 -2.97 27.42 12.16
N ARG A 40 -1.89 26.65 12.01
CA ARG A 40 -0.91 26.79 10.93
C ARG A 40 -0.16 25.46 10.72
N PRO A 41 -0.60 24.59 9.79
CA PRO A 41 0.09 23.34 9.46
C PRO A 41 1.40 23.63 8.71
N LEU A 42 2.54 23.49 9.39
CA LEU A 42 3.87 23.82 8.85
C LEU A 42 4.74 22.57 8.65
N ASN A 43 5.31 22.41 7.45
CA ASN A 43 6.33 21.40 7.16
C ASN A 43 7.65 22.06 6.73
N ALA A 44 8.59 22.21 7.66
CA ALA A 44 9.84 22.92 7.45
C ALA A 44 11.06 22.12 7.98
N PRO A 45 12.02 21.71 7.11
CA PRO A 45 11.99 21.85 5.66
C PRO A 45 10.90 20.98 5.03
N ASN A 46 10.37 21.41 3.90
CA ASN A 46 9.38 20.62 3.17
C ASN A 46 10.08 19.42 2.47
N SER A 47 9.28 18.43 2.05
CA SER A 47 9.75 17.28 1.28
C SER A 47 10.55 17.71 0.05
N VAL A 48 11.69 17.05 -0.18
CA VAL A 48 12.47 17.20 -1.41
C VAL A 48 11.78 16.56 -2.62
N GLN A 49 10.97 15.52 -2.39
CA GLN A 49 10.21 14.84 -3.43
C GLN A 49 8.92 15.61 -3.74
N ARG A 50 8.61 15.75 -5.03
CA ARG A 50 7.42 16.42 -5.57
C ARG A 50 6.56 15.44 -6.37
N PRO A 51 5.21 15.58 -6.35
CA PRO A 51 4.46 16.58 -5.58
C PRO A 51 4.47 16.33 -4.06
N HIS A 52 4.66 15.09 -3.62
CA HIS A 52 4.83 14.66 -2.22
C HIS A 52 5.64 13.35 -2.18
N PRO A 53 6.11 12.90 -0.99
CA PRO A 53 6.58 11.53 -0.81
C PRO A 53 5.47 10.52 -1.17
N PRO A 54 5.80 9.32 -1.68
CA PRO A 54 4.80 8.33 -2.03
C PRO A 54 4.09 7.81 -0.78
N ILE A 55 2.78 7.63 -0.85
CA ILE A 55 1.95 7.13 0.23
C ILE A 55 1.50 5.71 -0.11
N MET A 56 1.88 4.76 0.75
CA MET A 56 1.32 3.41 0.74
C MET A 56 0.26 3.28 1.82
N ILE A 57 -0.96 2.87 1.44
CA ILE A 57 -2.00 2.50 2.40
C ILE A 57 -2.17 0.98 2.39
N GLY A 58 -1.99 0.37 3.56
CA GLY A 58 -2.18 -1.06 3.76
C GLY A 58 -3.54 -1.40 4.38
N GLY A 59 -4.18 -2.45 3.89
CA GLY A 59 -5.43 -2.96 4.45
C GLY A 59 -6.51 -3.24 3.40
N SER A 60 -7.37 -4.20 3.74
CA SER A 60 -8.27 -4.84 2.76
C SER A 60 -9.74 -4.44 2.92
N GLY A 61 -9.99 -3.40 3.72
CA GLY A 61 -11.33 -2.88 3.98
C GLY A 61 -11.94 -2.26 2.74
N GLU A 62 -12.93 -2.93 2.16
CA GLU A 62 -13.52 -2.56 0.85
C GLU A 62 -14.20 -1.21 0.85
N ARG A 63 -14.85 -0.81 1.95
CA ARG A 63 -15.63 0.44 2.00
C ARG A 63 -14.81 1.67 2.34
N LYS A 64 -13.83 1.54 3.23
CA LYS A 64 -13.06 2.66 3.78
C LYS A 64 -11.62 2.64 3.27
N THR A 65 -10.87 1.57 3.52
CA THR A 65 -9.45 1.49 3.14
C THR A 65 -9.23 1.64 1.64
N LEU A 66 -9.91 0.83 0.80
CA LEU A 66 -9.70 0.89 -0.66
C LEU A 66 -10.23 2.20 -1.29
N ARG A 67 -11.22 2.86 -0.68
CA ARG A 67 -11.61 4.22 -1.07
C ARG A 67 -10.50 5.22 -0.75
N LEU A 68 -9.90 5.15 0.44
CA LEU A 68 -8.78 6.02 0.82
C LEU A 68 -7.57 5.79 -0.07
N VAL A 69 -7.28 4.54 -0.44
CA VAL A 69 -6.25 4.22 -1.45
C VAL A 69 -6.54 4.96 -2.75
N ALA A 70 -7.74 4.78 -3.31
CA ALA A 70 -8.12 5.42 -4.58
C ALA A 70 -8.07 6.97 -4.52
N GLN A 71 -8.27 7.55 -3.33
CA GLN A 71 -8.35 9.00 -3.17
C GLN A 71 -7.00 9.67 -2.85
N TYR A 72 -6.11 9.00 -2.12
CA TYR A 72 -4.92 9.63 -1.52
C TYR A 72 -3.61 8.86 -1.73
N ALA A 73 -3.65 7.56 -2.07
CA ALA A 73 -2.44 6.74 -2.07
C ALA A 73 -1.78 6.66 -3.46
N ASP A 74 -0.48 6.43 -3.44
CA ASP A 74 0.33 6.05 -4.60
C ASP A 74 0.51 4.53 -4.66
N ALA A 75 0.34 3.83 -3.54
CA ALA A 75 0.43 2.37 -3.45
C ALA A 75 -0.68 1.75 -2.57
N CYS A 76 -1.20 0.60 -3.01
CA CYS A 76 -2.16 -0.23 -2.30
C CYS A 76 -1.48 -1.50 -1.78
N ASN A 77 -1.41 -1.70 -0.46
CA ASN A 77 -0.82 -2.91 0.10
C ASN A 77 -1.89 -3.89 0.63
N LEU A 78 -1.99 -5.04 -0.04
CA LEU A 78 -2.88 -6.15 0.33
C LEU A 78 -2.11 -7.30 1.00
N PHE A 79 -2.83 -8.33 1.46
CA PHE A 79 -2.24 -9.43 2.22
C PHE A 79 -2.47 -10.78 1.55
N ASP A 80 -1.39 -11.41 1.11
CA ASP A 80 -1.32 -12.79 0.66
C ASP A 80 -0.82 -13.68 1.80
N LEU A 81 -1.67 -13.88 2.81
CA LEU A 81 -1.34 -14.66 4.00
C LEU A 81 -2.31 -15.85 4.17
N PRO A 82 -2.23 -16.89 3.33
CA PRO A 82 -3.10 -18.06 3.40
C PRO A 82 -3.14 -18.68 4.80
N GLY A 83 -4.32 -19.16 5.20
CA GLY A 83 -4.52 -19.79 6.51
C GLY A 83 -4.55 -18.82 7.70
N THR A 84 -4.62 -17.51 7.44
CA THR A 84 -4.82 -16.48 8.47
C THR A 84 -6.13 -15.73 8.23
N GLU A 85 -6.60 -15.02 9.24
CA GLU A 85 -7.75 -14.09 9.14
C GLU A 85 -7.49 -12.89 8.22
N PHE A 86 -6.24 -12.71 7.78
CA PHE A 86 -5.81 -11.63 6.89
C PHE A 86 -5.68 -12.09 5.42
N ALA A 87 -6.06 -13.33 5.09
CA ALA A 87 -5.99 -13.81 3.71
C ALA A 87 -7.01 -13.06 2.82
N ASP A 88 -6.52 -12.34 1.80
CA ASP A 88 -7.37 -11.64 0.87
C ASP A 88 -7.78 -12.48 -0.34
N ASN A 89 -9.01 -12.24 -0.82
CA ASN A 89 -9.36 -12.54 -2.21
C ASN A 89 -8.78 -11.44 -3.11
N LEU A 90 -7.51 -11.57 -3.49
CA LEU A 90 -6.75 -10.51 -4.17
C LEU A 90 -7.42 -10.01 -5.47
N PRO A 91 -7.88 -10.87 -6.42
CA PRO A 91 -8.57 -10.39 -7.61
C PRO A 91 -9.82 -9.57 -7.30
N HIS A 92 -10.58 -9.98 -6.28
CA HIS A 92 -11.75 -9.23 -5.84
C HIS A 92 -11.37 -7.86 -5.25
N LYS A 93 -10.33 -7.79 -4.39
CA LYS A 93 -9.87 -6.53 -3.81
C LYS A 93 -9.39 -5.54 -4.87
N LEU A 94 -8.66 -6.02 -5.89
CA LEU A 94 -8.25 -5.18 -7.02
C LEU A 94 -9.44 -4.70 -7.85
N ALA A 95 -10.48 -5.51 -8.03
CA ALA A 95 -11.72 -5.10 -8.68
C ALA A 95 -12.47 -4.02 -7.88
N VAL A 96 -12.53 -4.15 -6.55
CA VAL A 96 -13.11 -3.12 -5.67
C VAL A 96 -12.31 -1.82 -5.73
N LEU A 97 -10.98 -1.89 -5.71
CA LEU A 97 -10.13 -0.71 -5.86
C LEU A 97 -10.38 -0.02 -7.22
N ARG A 98 -10.46 -0.80 -8.30
CA ARG A 98 -10.78 -0.27 -9.64
C ARG A 98 -12.12 0.44 -9.67
N LYS A 99 -13.14 -0.09 -8.99
CA LYS A 99 -14.45 0.56 -8.83
C LYS A 99 -14.33 1.90 -8.12
N HIS A 100 -13.62 1.98 -6.99
CA HIS A 100 -13.42 3.26 -6.29
C HIS A 100 -12.65 4.27 -7.13
N CYS A 101 -11.64 3.82 -7.88
CA CYS A 101 -10.90 4.68 -8.81
C CYS A 101 -11.86 5.26 -9.87
N ALA A 102 -12.71 4.43 -10.48
CA ALA A 102 -13.71 4.88 -11.45
C ALA A 102 -14.72 5.86 -10.84
N ASP A 103 -15.24 5.56 -9.64
CA ASP A 103 -16.20 6.41 -8.93
C ASP A 103 -15.60 7.79 -8.57
N LEU A 104 -14.28 7.87 -8.38
CA LEU A 104 -13.54 9.10 -8.06
C LEU A 104 -12.87 9.77 -9.27
N GLY A 105 -12.95 9.18 -10.46
CA GLY A 105 -12.26 9.67 -11.66
C GLY A 105 -10.73 9.57 -11.58
N ARG A 106 -10.18 8.67 -10.76
CA ARG A 106 -8.74 8.39 -10.65
C ARG A 106 -8.35 7.28 -11.63
N ASP A 107 -7.22 7.45 -12.31
CA ASP A 107 -6.63 6.37 -13.10
C ASP A 107 -6.05 5.27 -12.18
N TYR A 108 -6.63 4.08 -12.25
CA TYR A 108 -6.21 2.89 -11.51
C TYR A 108 -4.75 2.50 -11.80
N ALA A 109 -4.25 2.74 -13.01
CA ALA A 109 -2.89 2.38 -13.38
C ALA A 109 -1.83 3.21 -12.65
N THR A 110 -2.19 4.39 -12.14
CA THR A 110 -1.29 5.26 -11.37
C THR A 110 -1.07 4.81 -9.94
N ILE A 111 -1.79 3.77 -9.49
CA ILE A 111 -1.63 3.18 -8.16
C ILE A 111 -0.78 1.93 -8.32
N GLU A 112 0.31 1.85 -7.58
CA GLU A 112 1.15 0.66 -7.45
C GLU A 112 0.42 -0.39 -6.59
N LYS A 113 0.36 -1.63 -7.05
CA LYS A 113 -0.29 -2.75 -6.36
C LYS A 113 0.81 -3.53 -5.66
N THR A 114 0.86 -3.42 -4.34
CA THR A 114 1.79 -4.19 -3.51
C THR A 114 1.04 -5.25 -2.71
N VAL A 115 1.74 -6.33 -2.39
CA VAL A 115 1.18 -7.40 -1.57
C VAL A 115 2.22 -7.96 -0.61
N ALA A 116 1.84 -8.06 0.66
CA ALA A 116 2.64 -8.73 1.66
C ALA A 116 2.40 -10.24 1.60
N SER A 117 3.46 -11.03 1.46
CA SER A 117 3.41 -12.49 1.40
C SER A 117 4.51 -13.10 2.29
N ARG A 118 4.43 -14.41 2.51
CA ARG A 118 5.41 -15.15 3.33
C ARG A 118 6.47 -15.80 2.46
N PHE A 119 7.70 -15.82 2.96
CA PHE A 119 8.75 -16.69 2.43
C PHE A 119 8.70 -18.05 3.14
N THR A 120 8.47 -19.11 2.37
CA THR A 120 8.59 -20.50 2.81
C THR A 120 9.85 -21.11 2.21
N ASP A 121 9.87 -21.27 0.89
CA ASP A 121 11.03 -21.68 0.09
C ASP A 121 11.05 -20.97 -1.27
N THR A 122 12.14 -21.15 -2.00
CA THR A 122 12.39 -20.44 -3.26
C THR A 122 11.51 -20.89 -4.41
N ALA A 123 11.18 -22.19 -4.51
CA ALA A 123 10.36 -22.72 -5.59
C ALA A 123 8.89 -22.30 -5.41
N GLU A 124 8.36 -22.44 -4.20
CA GLU A 124 7.01 -21.98 -3.86
C GLU A 124 6.87 -20.47 -4.02
N LEU A 125 7.83 -19.69 -3.51
CA LEU A 125 7.81 -18.23 -3.66
C LEU A 125 7.82 -17.86 -5.15
N LEU A 126 8.72 -18.43 -5.96
CA LEU A 126 8.78 -18.08 -7.37
C LEU A 126 7.49 -18.44 -8.13
N ALA A 127 6.87 -19.58 -7.83
CA ALA A 127 5.57 -19.93 -8.39
C ALA A 127 4.51 -18.90 -8.00
N ARG A 128 4.47 -18.50 -6.72
CA ARG A 128 3.53 -17.51 -6.22
C ARG A 128 3.74 -16.12 -6.81
N LEU A 129 4.99 -15.68 -6.99
CA LEU A 129 5.32 -14.41 -7.64
C LEU A 129 4.76 -14.35 -9.07
N ARG A 130 4.81 -15.46 -9.84
CA ARG A 130 4.21 -15.52 -11.18
C ARG A 130 2.70 -15.34 -11.15
N GLU A 131 2.03 -15.99 -10.21
CA GLU A 131 0.58 -15.86 -10.05
C GLU A 131 0.18 -14.44 -9.66
N LEU A 132 0.90 -13.83 -8.71
CA LEU A 132 0.65 -12.45 -8.27
C LEU A 132 0.89 -11.44 -9.40
N ALA A 133 1.95 -11.63 -10.19
CA ALA A 133 2.19 -10.82 -11.38
C ALA A 133 1.04 -10.96 -12.40
N ALA A 134 0.55 -12.18 -12.65
CA ALA A 134 -0.59 -12.41 -13.55
C ALA A 134 -1.92 -11.80 -13.03
N ILE A 135 -2.08 -11.66 -11.71
CA ILE A 135 -3.23 -10.96 -11.10
C ILE A 135 -3.10 -9.43 -11.25
N GLY A 136 -1.88 -8.92 -11.44
CA GLY A 136 -1.58 -7.50 -11.65
C GLY A 136 -0.93 -6.81 -10.45
N PHE A 137 -0.19 -7.54 -9.61
CA PHE A 137 0.66 -6.92 -8.59
C PHE A 137 2.01 -6.51 -9.17
N ASP A 138 2.47 -5.34 -8.75
CA ASP A 138 3.73 -4.73 -9.20
C ASP A 138 4.88 -5.13 -8.26
N HIS A 139 4.65 -5.13 -6.94
CA HIS A 139 5.65 -5.50 -5.94
C HIS A 139 5.12 -6.51 -4.91
N VAL A 140 6.00 -7.42 -4.49
CA VAL A 140 5.72 -8.38 -3.41
C VAL A 140 6.67 -8.14 -2.25
N LEU A 141 6.10 -7.80 -1.10
CA LEU A 141 6.82 -7.60 0.16
C LEU A 141 6.87 -8.94 0.90
N VAL A 142 8.03 -9.58 0.87
CA VAL A 142 8.19 -10.94 1.40
C VAL A 142 8.72 -10.87 2.83
N THR A 143 8.09 -11.61 3.76
CA THR A 143 8.58 -11.77 5.14
C THR A 143 8.84 -13.25 5.46
N PRO A 144 10.04 -13.62 5.95
CA PRO A 144 10.32 -14.98 6.40
C PRO A 144 9.53 -15.35 7.67
N GLY A 145 9.35 -16.65 7.90
CA GLY A 145 8.72 -17.16 9.13
C GLY A 145 9.54 -16.96 10.41
N GLY A 146 10.80 -16.51 10.29
CA GLY A 146 11.73 -16.22 11.38
C GLY A 146 12.52 -14.92 11.10
N PRO A 147 13.53 -14.58 11.91
CA PRO A 147 14.39 -13.44 11.62
C PRO A 147 15.13 -13.66 10.29
N TRP A 148 15.43 -12.56 9.60
CA TRP A 148 16.35 -12.60 8.46
C TRP A 148 17.74 -13.07 8.91
N ASP A 149 18.30 -14.00 8.14
CA ASP A 149 19.66 -14.54 8.28
C ASP A 149 20.31 -14.64 6.89
N ASP A 150 21.63 -14.87 6.84
CA ASP A 150 22.36 -14.93 5.57
C ASP A 150 21.76 -15.99 4.62
N ARG A 151 21.31 -17.12 5.17
CA ARG A 151 20.70 -18.21 4.39
C ARG A 151 19.38 -17.79 3.73
N THR A 152 18.49 -17.12 4.45
CA THR A 152 17.21 -16.65 3.91
C THR A 152 17.41 -15.50 2.91
N LEU A 153 18.39 -14.61 3.17
CA LEU A 153 18.79 -13.57 2.23
C LEU A 153 19.36 -14.16 0.93
N ASP A 154 20.29 -15.11 1.01
CA ASP A 154 20.90 -15.78 -0.14
C ASP A 154 19.85 -16.53 -0.97
N ALA A 155 18.90 -17.20 -0.29
CA ALA A 155 17.82 -17.92 -0.95
C ALA A 155 16.90 -16.97 -1.75
N VAL A 156 16.52 -15.82 -1.17
CA VAL A 156 15.74 -14.80 -1.89
C VAL A 156 16.57 -14.13 -3.00
N ALA A 157 17.85 -13.86 -2.76
CA ALA A 157 18.74 -13.27 -3.76
C ALA A 157 18.91 -14.19 -4.99
N ALA A 158 18.94 -15.51 -4.80
CA ALA A 158 19.00 -16.48 -5.88
C ALA A 158 17.78 -16.41 -6.82
N LEU A 159 16.66 -15.84 -6.38
CA LEU A 159 15.46 -15.64 -7.21
C LEU A 159 15.53 -14.42 -8.12
N LEU A 160 16.44 -13.46 -7.85
CA LEU A 160 16.51 -12.19 -8.59
C LEU A 160 16.53 -12.35 -10.11
N PRO A 161 17.34 -13.26 -10.72
CA PRO A 161 17.33 -13.43 -12.17
C PRO A 161 15.96 -13.86 -12.72
N ALA A 162 15.27 -14.75 -12.01
CA ALA A 162 13.94 -15.22 -12.41
C ALA A 162 12.88 -14.13 -12.23
N VAL A 163 12.98 -13.31 -11.18
CA VAL A 163 12.07 -12.18 -10.95
C VAL A 163 12.25 -11.11 -12.02
N HIS A 164 13.48 -10.75 -12.39
CA HIS A 164 13.74 -9.81 -13.48
C HIS A 164 13.15 -10.29 -14.81
N ALA A 165 13.19 -11.59 -15.10
CA ALA A 165 12.60 -12.15 -16.31
C ALA A 165 11.06 -12.02 -16.34
N LEU A 166 10.37 -11.94 -15.19
CA LEU A 166 8.94 -11.69 -15.14
C LEU A 166 8.60 -10.23 -15.51
N ALA A 167 9.40 -9.29 -15.03
CA ALA A 167 9.21 -7.86 -15.32
C ALA A 167 9.43 -7.53 -16.82
N GLY A 168 10.30 -8.27 -17.50
CA GLY A 168 10.61 -8.07 -18.93
C GLY A 168 9.59 -8.65 -19.93
N THR A 169 8.46 -9.19 -19.47
CA THR A 169 7.42 -9.78 -20.33
C THR A 169 6.16 -8.93 -20.48
N ALA A 170 6.14 -7.74 -19.89
CA ALA A 170 5.04 -6.78 -19.98
C ALA A 170 5.35 -5.69 -21.01
N ASP A 171 5.35 -6.05 -22.30
CA ASP A 171 5.30 -5.13 -23.45
C ASP A 171 3.96 -5.26 -24.18
#